data_AF-A0AAE5X336-F1
#
_entry.id   AF-A0AAE5X336-F1
#
_cell.length_a   1.000
_cell.length_b   1.000
_cell.length_c   1.000
_cell.angle_alpha   90.00
_cell.angle_beta   90.00
_cell.angle_gamma   90.00
#
_symmetry.space_group_name_H-M   'P 1'
#
loop_
_entity.id
_entity.type
_entity.pdbx_description
1 polymer ?
#
loop_
_entity_poly.entity_id
_entity_poly.type
_entity_poly.pdbx_seq_one_letter_code
_entity_poly.pdbx_strand_id
1 'polypeptide(L)'
;MATIRLTMAQALVAAMAAQRTVIDGQDRPLFAGVWAIFGHGNVAGLGEALYAVRDRLPTLRAHNEQAMAHAAIAFAKASRRRRMMAVTSSIGPGATNMVTAAAVAHVNRVPVLLLPGDVFAGRRPDPVLQQIEDFGDGTVSANDCFRPVSRYFDRITRPEQIMPAFERAMQVLTDAAECGPVTLALCQDVQTEAYDYPDWFFAERVWQPRRPRADAAQMVQAVALLKSAKRPLVVAGGGILYSEAEADLAAFCIAHGIPAAETQAGKSALPHDHQLNLGAIGVTGTGAANDAARQADLVLAIGTRLQDFTTGSRSLFADPACRIIGLNTQAFDAGKHRAQPLVADAKVGLAELGAALQGWTAPSVWTGQAKAGRTAWLETAARYLAAGNDTLPSDAQVIGAVQRRSRPSDVVLCAAGGLPGELHKLWQPGAPGGYHMEYGYSCMGYEIAGGLGVKLADPTREVIVMVGDGSYLMMNSEIATSVMLGAKLIIVVLDNRGFGCINRLQNATGGAPFNNLLRDARHETLPEIDFAAHAAAMGAIARKVTGIAELEAAFEEARGHVRTSVVVIDTDPLRSTDAGGHWWEVAVPEISERTEVEAARRGYIEALARRNI
;
A
#
# COMPACT_ATOMS: atom_id res chain seq x y z
N MET A 1 12.33 41.12 -14.24
CA MET A 1 11.36 40.19 -13.62
C MET A 1 11.10 40.68 -12.20
N ALA A 2 9.86 40.65 -11.74
CA ALA A 2 9.58 40.96 -10.34
C ALA A 2 10.11 39.82 -9.47
N THR A 3 10.66 40.16 -8.31
CA THR A 3 11.16 39.20 -7.33
C THR A 3 10.47 39.42 -5.99
N ILE A 4 10.35 38.37 -5.21
CA ILE A 4 9.81 38.36 -3.86
C ILE A 4 10.91 37.87 -2.92
N ARG A 5 11.25 38.67 -1.92
CA ARG A 5 12.26 38.33 -0.92
C ARG A 5 11.64 37.46 0.16
N LEU A 6 12.07 36.20 0.25
CA LEU A 6 11.60 35.21 1.24
C LEU A 6 12.78 34.38 1.74
N THR A 7 12.64 33.75 2.90
CA THR A 7 13.56 32.65 3.27
C THR A 7 13.34 31.43 2.39
N MET A 8 14.33 30.52 2.30
CA MET A 8 14.15 29.27 1.55
C MET A 8 12.94 28.47 2.03
N ALA A 9 12.75 28.34 3.35
CA ALA A 9 11.59 27.64 3.91
C ALA A 9 10.26 28.32 3.54
N GLN A 10 10.19 29.65 3.60
CA GLN A 10 9.01 30.40 3.18
C GLN A 10 8.73 30.20 1.68
N ALA A 11 9.77 30.20 0.84
CA ALA A 11 9.62 29.99 -0.58
C ALA A 11 9.11 28.57 -0.92
N LEU A 12 9.67 27.54 -0.29
CA LEU A 12 9.19 26.15 -0.44
C LEU A 12 7.73 26.00 -0.02
N VAL A 13 7.36 26.53 1.14
CA VAL A 13 6.00 26.44 1.68
C VAL A 13 5.00 27.18 0.78
N ALA A 14 5.36 28.38 0.29
CA ALA A 14 4.54 29.13 -0.66
C ALA A 14 4.37 28.37 -1.99
N ALA A 15 5.45 27.81 -2.54
CA ALA A 15 5.41 27.01 -3.76
C ALA A 15 4.54 25.76 -3.62
N MET A 16 4.63 25.05 -2.48
CA MET A 16 3.74 23.92 -2.16
C MET A 16 2.27 24.33 -2.09
N ALA A 17 1.96 25.45 -1.42
CA ALA A 17 0.59 25.95 -1.27
C ALA A 17 -0.04 26.41 -2.60
N ALA A 18 0.78 26.67 -3.63
CA ALA A 18 0.35 27.03 -4.98
C ALA A 18 0.02 25.81 -5.87
N GLN A 19 0.28 24.57 -5.42
CA GLN A 19 0.01 23.38 -6.22
C GLN A 19 -1.45 22.92 -6.05
N ARG A 20 -2.16 22.81 -7.17
CA ARG A 20 -3.60 22.49 -7.25
C ARG A 20 -3.85 21.22 -8.04
N THR A 21 -5.03 20.65 -7.86
CA THR A 21 -5.57 19.59 -8.72
C THR A 21 -7.08 19.77 -8.83
N VAL A 22 -7.68 19.17 -9.86
CA VAL A 22 -9.15 19.13 -10.01
C VAL A 22 -9.59 17.71 -9.74
N ILE A 23 -10.52 17.49 -8.80
CA ILE A 23 -11.15 16.19 -8.52
C ILE A 23 -12.66 16.39 -8.52
N ASP A 24 -13.39 15.58 -9.29
CA ASP A 24 -14.85 15.70 -9.48
C ASP A 24 -15.30 17.12 -9.85
N GLY A 25 -14.53 17.78 -10.72
CA GLY A 25 -14.78 19.16 -11.16
C GLY A 25 -14.47 20.23 -10.11
N GLN A 26 -14.00 19.86 -8.92
CA GLN A 26 -13.67 20.79 -7.85
C GLN A 26 -12.17 21.02 -7.76
N ASP A 27 -11.77 22.28 -7.69
CA ASP A 27 -10.40 22.69 -7.43
C ASP A 27 -10.02 22.40 -5.97
N ARG A 28 -8.91 21.69 -5.78
CA ARG A 28 -8.45 21.17 -4.49
C ARG A 28 -6.93 21.40 -4.34
N PRO A 29 -6.43 21.61 -3.11
CA PRO A 29 -4.98 21.59 -2.87
C PRO A 29 -4.39 20.23 -3.25
N LEU A 30 -3.30 20.24 -4.00
CA LEU A 30 -2.53 19.03 -4.30
C LEU A 30 -1.83 18.51 -3.03
N PHE A 31 -1.13 19.41 -2.32
CA PHE A 31 -0.64 19.14 -0.97
C PHE A 31 -1.75 19.41 0.03
N ALA A 32 -2.23 18.35 0.69
CA ALA A 32 -3.33 18.42 1.64
C ALA A 32 -2.91 18.86 3.05
N GLY A 33 -1.60 18.86 3.33
CA GLY A 33 -1.03 19.21 4.62
C GLY A 33 0.44 18.80 4.71
N VAL A 34 1.06 19.19 5.83
CA VAL A 34 2.43 18.83 6.18
C VAL A 34 2.44 18.17 7.54
N TRP A 35 2.90 16.92 7.61
CA TRP A 35 3.17 16.27 8.88
C TRP A 35 4.50 16.75 9.44
N ALA A 36 4.53 17.17 10.71
CA ALA A 36 5.72 17.71 11.34
C ALA A 36 5.88 17.26 12.78
N ILE A 37 7.10 16.81 13.10
CA ILE A 37 7.67 16.88 14.44
C ILE A 37 8.80 17.90 14.37
N PHE A 38 8.71 18.93 15.19
CA PHE A 38 9.68 20.01 15.21
C PHE A 38 10.84 19.70 16.15
N GLY A 39 12.05 19.93 15.66
CA GLY A 39 13.29 19.98 16.43
C GLY A 39 14.21 21.04 15.86
N HIS A 40 15.42 21.20 16.40
CA HIS A 40 16.32 22.29 15.97
C HIS A 40 16.60 22.28 14.46
N GLY A 41 16.59 21.11 13.82
CA GLY A 41 16.86 20.95 12.39
C GLY A 41 15.78 21.48 11.45
N ASN A 42 14.56 21.79 11.92
CA ASN A 42 13.47 22.29 11.06
C ASN A 42 12.58 23.36 11.70
N VAL A 43 12.57 23.51 13.03
CA VAL A 43 11.63 24.39 13.74
C VAL A 43 11.82 25.87 13.40
N ALA A 44 13.06 26.34 13.31
CA ALA A 44 13.36 27.76 13.11
C ALA A 44 13.09 28.23 11.67
N GLY A 45 13.18 27.32 10.69
CA GLY A 45 12.91 27.60 9.28
C GLY A 45 11.51 27.18 8.86
N LEU A 46 11.29 25.88 8.72
CA LEU A 46 9.98 25.32 8.32
C LEU A 46 8.88 25.60 9.34
N GLY A 47 9.15 25.55 10.65
CA GLY A 47 8.15 25.83 11.67
C GLY A 47 7.57 27.25 11.56
N GLU A 48 8.45 28.25 11.39
CA GLU A 48 8.06 29.64 11.13
C GLU A 48 7.28 29.78 9.80
N ALA A 49 7.80 29.21 8.71
CA ALA A 49 7.18 29.31 7.40
C ALA A 49 5.76 28.68 7.35
N LEU A 50 5.58 27.52 8.00
CA LEU A 50 4.30 26.81 8.04
C LEU A 50 3.26 27.54 8.88
N TYR A 51 3.66 28.21 9.97
CA TYR A 51 2.73 28.95 10.82
C TYR A 51 1.99 30.03 10.04
N ALA A 52 2.68 30.76 9.16
CA ALA A 52 2.11 31.84 8.36
C ALA A 52 1.01 31.39 7.39
N VAL A 53 1.02 30.11 6.94
CA VAL A 53 0.08 29.57 5.94
C VAL A 53 -0.86 28.50 6.49
N ARG A 54 -0.88 28.28 7.81
CA ARG A 54 -1.56 27.15 8.48
C ARG A 54 -3.04 26.95 8.11
N ASP A 55 -3.75 28.01 7.74
CA ASP A 55 -5.16 27.93 7.33
C ASP A 55 -5.34 27.40 5.90
N ARG A 56 -4.29 27.48 5.07
CA ARG A 56 -4.27 27.03 3.66
C ARG A 56 -3.53 25.71 3.49
N LEU A 57 -2.44 25.51 4.24
CA LEU A 57 -1.63 24.30 4.25
C LEU A 57 -1.47 23.84 5.71
N PRO A 58 -2.36 22.97 6.20
CA PRO A 58 -2.38 22.62 7.61
C PRO A 58 -1.17 21.79 8.02
N THR A 59 -0.62 22.10 9.20
CA THR A 59 0.44 21.33 9.83
C THR A 59 -0.18 20.30 10.78
N LEU A 60 0.16 19.03 10.60
CA LEU A 60 -0.36 17.90 11.38
C LEU A 60 0.78 17.30 12.21
N ARG A 61 0.45 16.73 13.36
CA ARG A 61 1.41 16.06 14.25
C ARG A 61 0.95 14.65 14.56
N ALA A 62 1.90 13.72 14.56
CA ALA A 62 1.79 12.38 15.12
C ALA A 62 2.87 12.18 16.20
N HIS A 63 3.06 10.94 16.67
CA HIS A 63 4.01 10.63 17.73
C HIS A 63 5.32 10.00 17.24
N ASN A 64 5.42 9.67 15.96
CA ASN A 64 6.63 9.14 15.33
C ASN A 64 6.70 9.54 13.84
N GLU A 65 7.89 9.85 13.32
CA GLU A 65 8.06 10.29 11.93
C GLU A 65 7.76 9.21 10.88
N GLN A 66 8.03 7.93 11.18
CA GLN A 66 7.60 6.83 10.32
C GLN A 66 6.07 6.77 10.22
N ALA A 67 5.37 6.99 11.33
CA ALA A 67 3.91 6.98 11.38
C ALA A 67 3.29 8.16 10.62
N MET A 68 3.89 9.36 10.74
CA MET A 68 3.53 10.52 9.92
C MET A 68 3.62 10.20 8.42
N ALA A 69 4.72 9.58 8.00
CA ALA A 69 4.92 9.21 6.62
C ALA A 69 3.98 8.09 6.15
N HIS A 70 3.68 7.09 6.99
CA HIS A 70 2.68 6.07 6.68
C HIS A 70 1.28 6.67 6.49
N ALA A 71 0.88 7.63 7.32
CA ALA A 71 -0.38 8.37 7.15
C ALA A 71 -0.40 9.16 5.84
N ALA A 72 0.69 9.88 5.51
CA ALA A 72 0.83 10.60 4.24
C ALA A 72 0.74 9.67 3.02
N ILE A 73 1.40 8.50 3.08
CA ILE A 73 1.37 7.47 2.03
C ILE A 73 -0.05 6.92 1.86
N ALA A 74 -0.73 6.59 2.96
CA ALA A 74 -2.10 6.08 2.92
C ALA A 74 -3.07 7.11 2.36
N PHE A 75 -2.93 8.36 2.77
CA PHE A 75 -3.69 9.49 2.24
C PHE A 75 -3.54 9.61 0.72
N ALA A 76 -2.29 9.59 0.23
CA ALA A 76 -2.01 9.72 -1.19
C ALA A 76 -2.56 8.52 -1.99
N LYS A 77 -2.42 7.31 -1.46
CA LYS A 77 -2.97 6.09 -2.08
C LYS A 77 -4.50 6.11 -2.12
N ALA A 78 -5.17 6.48 -1.03
CA ALA A 78 -6.63 6.61 -0.99
C ALA A 78 -7.14 7.75 -1.90
N SER A 79 -6.35 8.82 -2.04
CA SER A 79 -6.58 9.90 -3.00
C SER A 79 -6.16 9.55 -4.43
N ARG A 80 -5.91 8.27 -4.74
CA ARG A 80 -5.53 7.76 -6.07
C ARG A 80 -4.30 8.46 -6.68
N ARG A 81 -3.35 8.89 -5.83
CA ARG A 81 -2.15 9.69 -6.17
C ARG A 81 -2.45 11.09 -6.73
N ARG A 82 -3.72 11.54 -6.69
CA ARG A 82 -4.14 12.86 -7.17
C ARG A 82 -3.97 13.95 -6.11
N ARG A 83 -3.77 13.56 -4.86
CA ARG A 83 -3.37 14.45 -3.75
C ARG A 83 -2.29 13.75 -2.95
N MET A 84 -1.49 14.54 -2.23
CA MET A 84 -0.37 14.06 -1.42
C MET A 84 -0.16 14.95 -0.21
N MET A 85 0.78 14.57 0.64
CA MET A 85 1.21 15.35 1.81
C MET A 85 2.74 15.39 1.83
N ALA A 86 3.28 16.38 2.55
CA ALA A 86 4.70 16.40 2.89
C ALA A 86 4.91 15.95 4.34
N VAL A 87 6.13 15.52 4.64
CA VAL A 87 6.55 15.13 5.99
C VAL A 87 7.89 15.77 6.29
N THR A 88 7.99 16.52 7.38
CA THR A 88 9.24 17.10 7.85
C THR A 88 9.62 16.55 9.22
N SER A 89 10.92 16.43 9.45
CA SER A 89 11.54 16.03 10.70
C SER A 89 12.70 16.95 11.03
N SER A 90 13.17 16.91 12.28
CA SER A 90 14.52 17.37 12.61
C SER A 90 15.58 16.54 11.85
N ILE A 91 16.84 16.94 12.00
CA ILE A 91 18.02 16.20 11.54
C ILE A 91 18.21 14.89 12.34
N GLY A 92 18.98 13.96 11.79
CA GLY A 92 19.48 12.79 12.51
C GLY A 92 18.38 11.77 12.79
N PRO A 93 18.06 11.45 14.07
CA PRO A 93 17.14 10.36 14.41
C PRO A 93 15.73 10.55 13.82
N GLY A 94 15.21 11.78 13.83
CA GLY A 94 13.89 12.07 13.24
C GLY A 94 13.87 11.83 11.74
N ALA A 95 14.97 12.16 11.05
CA ALA A 95 15.12 11.86 9.63
C ALA A 95 15.22 10.34 9.39
N THR A 96 16.09 9.63 10.13
CA THR A 96 16.25 8.18 9.95
C THR A 96 14.99 7.38 10.25
N ASN A 97 14.12 7.88 11.15
CA ASN A 97 12.80 7.27 11.39
C ASN A 97 11.93 7.22 10.12
N MET A 98 12.06 8.16 9.19
CA MET A 98 11.24 8.15 7.95
C MET A 98 11.77 7.20 6.87
N VAL A 99 12.99 6.65 6.98
CA VAL A 99 13.62 5.86 5.90
C VAL A 99 12.80 4.60 5.57
N THR A 100 12.26 3.92 6.58
CA THR A 100 11.38 2.77 6.38
C THR A 100 10.11 3.14 5.61
N ALA A 101 9.49 4.28 5.95
CA ALA A 101 8.31 4.76 5.24
C ALA A 101 8.63 5.23 3.82
N ALA A 102 9.82 5.82 3.59
CA ALA A 102 10.30 6.12 2.25
C ALA A 102 10.40 4.83 1.41
N ALA A 103 10.95 3.74 1.97
CA ALA A 103 10.97 2.45 1.29
C ALA A 103 9.57 1.93 0.95
N VAL A 104 8.61 2.05 1.89
CA VAL A 104 7.20 1.71 1.64
C VAL A 104 6.63 2.49 0.47
N ALA A 105 6.81 3.82 0.46
CA ALA A 105 6.35 4.67 -0.64
C ALA A 105 7.02 4.31 -1.97
N HIS A 106 8.33 4.00 -1.94
CA HIS A 106 9.12 3.66 -3.12
C HIS A 106 8.64 2.37 -3.77
N VAL A 107 8.47 1.32 -2.95
CA VAL A 107 8.01 0.01 -3.40
C VAL A 107 6.56 0.08 -3.89
N ASN A 108 5.70 0.85 -3.23
CA ASN A 108 4.31 1.01 -3.63
C ASN A 108 4.09 2.08 -4.72
N ARG A 109 5.14 2.83 -5.10
CA ARG A 109 5.14 3.95 -6.04
C ARG A 109 4.13 5.04 -5.69
N VAL A 110 4.08 5.42 -4.41
CA VAL A 110 3.12 6.40 -3.89
C VAL A 110 3.83 7.74 -3.67
N PRO A 111 3.21 8.88 -4.04
CA PRO A 111 3.85 10.18 -3.88
C PRO A 111 3.82 10.63 -2.42
N VAL A 112 4.99 11.00 -1.91
CA VAL A 112 5.19 11.68 -0.63
C VAL A 112 6.43 12.56 -0.73
N LEU A 113 6.33 13.81 -0.25
CA LEU A 113 7.47 14.73 -0.20
C LEU A 113 8.09 14.70 1.19
N LEU A 114 9.33 14.23 1.30
CA LEU A 114 10.08 14.15 2.54
C LEU A 114 11.02 15.35 2.63
N LEU A 115 10.95 16.06 3.74
CA LEU A 115 11.67 17.30 4.02
C LEU A 115 12.45 17.18 5.34
N PRO A 116 13.40 16.23 5.44
CA PRO A 116 14.22 16.11 6.65
C PRO A 116 15.16 17.31 6.79
N GLY A 117 15.31 17.83 8.01
CA GLY A 117 16.41 18.72 8.33
C GLY A 117 17.77 18.05 8.08
N ASP A 118 18.76 18.84 7.68
CA ASP A 118 20.13 18.38 7.41
C ASP A 118 21.15 19.27 8.16
N VAL A 119 22.42 18.89 8.09
CA VAL A 119 23.57 19.61 8.65
C VAL A 119 23.61 21.08 8.20
N PHE A 120 24.44 21.90 8.84
CA PHE A 120 24.68 23.25 8.36
C PHE A 120 25.49 23.22 7.06
N ALA A 121 25.00 23.87 6.01
CA ALA A 121 25.74 23.98 4.75
C ALA A 121 27.08 24.69 4.96
N GLY A 122 27.10 25.70 5.84
CA GLY A 122 28.32 26.44 6.20
C GLY A 122 29.27 25.71 7.16
N ARG A 123 28.87 24.59 7.76
CA ARG A 123 29.64 23.74 8.69
C ARG A 123 30.28 24.43 9.91
N ARG A 124 29.98 25.69 10.15
CA ARG A 124 30.51 26.45 11.30
C ARG A 124 30.22 25.80 12.66
N PRO A 125 29.03 25.21 12.90
CA PRO A 125 28.74 24.54 14.16
C PRO A 125 29.10 23.05 14.15
N ASP A 126 29.84 22.55 13.15
CA ASP A 126 30.11 21.12 13.04
C ASP A 126 30.98 20.60 14.21
N PRO A 127 30.69 19.38 14.70
CA PRO A 127 29.48 18.61 14.40
C PRO A 127 28.26 19.24 15.09
N VAL A 128 27.19 19.50 14.35
CA VAL A 128 25.93 19.95 14.98
C VAL A 128 25.33 18.80 15.77
N LEU A 129 24.61 19.11 16.85
CA LEU A 129 23.80 18.12 17.57
C LEU A 129 22.99 17.27 16.56
N GLN A 130 22.98 15.94 16.74
CA GLN A 130 22.30 14.96 15.86
C GLN A 130 22.91 14.77 14.45
N GLN A 131 24.07 15.35 14.13
CA GLN A 131 24.85 14.99 12.94
C GLN A 131 25.49 13.59 13.09
N ILE A 132 25.52 12.81 12.00
CA ILE A 132 26.36 11.61 11.93
C ILE A 132 27.79 12.09 11.69
N GLU A 133 28.67 11.92 12.67
CA GLU A 133 30.09 12.24 12.55
C GLU A 133 30.80 11.11 11.78
N ASP A 134 31.09 11.35 10.50
CA ASP A 134 31.84 10.41 9.65
C ASP A 134 33.33 10.78 9.65
N PHE A 135 34.19 9.81 9.96
CA PHE A 135 35.64 10.00 10.09
C PHE A 135 36.38 10.03 8.74
N GLY A 136 35.77 9.53 7.66
CA GLY A 136 36.38 9.41 6.33
C GLY A 136 35.85 10.41 5.30
N ASP A 137 34.62 10.90 5.47
CA ASP A 137 33.94 11.79 4.53
C ASP A 137 33.02 12.79 5.25
N GLY A 138 33.50 14.03 5.42
CA GLY A 138 32.73 15.11 6.04
C GLY A 138 31.51 15.60 5.24
N THR A 139 31.17 14.98 4.10
CA THR A 139 29.95 15.28 3.33
C THR A 139 28.79 14.34 3.65
N VAL A 140 29.05 13.24 4.36
CA VAL A 140 28.04 12.25 4.75
C VAL A 140 27.11 12.83 5.81
N SER A 141 25.83 12.51 5.68
CA SER A 141 24.76 12.84 6.62
C SER A 141 23.84 11.65 6.83
N ALA A 142 23.03 11.68 7.89
CA ALA A 142 21.92 10.74 8.08
C ALA A 142 20.98 10.66 6.87
N ASN A 143 20.86 11.77 6.12
CA ASN A 143 19.94 11.85 5.01
C ASN A 143 20.42 11.08 3.76
N ASP A 144 21.69 10.67 3.69
CA ASP A 144 22.16 9.83 2.57
C ASP A 144 21.49 8.45 2.55
N CYS A 145 20.94 8.00 3.69
CA CYS A 145 20.09 6.80 3.78
C CYS A 145 18.82 6.88 2.93
N PHE A 146 18.35 8.08 2.55
CA PHE A 146 17.18 8.22 1.68
C PHE A 146 17.46 8.00 0.21
N ARG A 147 18.71 8.09 -0.24
CA ARG A 147 19.08 7.94 -1.66
C ARG A 147 18.56 6.66 -2.31
N PRO A 148 18.74 5.44 -1.73
CA PRO A 148 18.25 4.22 -2.35
C PRO A 148 16.72 4.09 -2.34
N VAL A 149 16.04 4.83 -1.47
CA VAL A 149 14.60 4.73 -1.24
C VAL A 149 13.83 5.97 -1.71
N SER A 150 14.48 6.88 -2.44
CA SER A 150 13.85 8.04 -3.06
C SER A 150 13.89 7.91 -4.59
N ARG A 151 12.82 8.30 -5.28
CA ARG A 151 12.82 8.45 -6.75
C ARG A 151 13.66 9.65 -7.18
N TYR A 152 13.67 10.67 -6.35
CA TYR A 152 14.55 11.82 -6.48
C TYR A 152 15.00 12.26 -5.09
N PHE A 153 16.30 12.45 -4.94
CA PHE A 153 16.94 12.97 -3.73
C PHE A 153 17.73 14.21 -4.11
N ASP A 154 17.58 15.28 -3.34
CA ASP A 154 18.44 16.45 -3.42
C ASP A 154 18.79 16.97 -2.02
N ARG A 155 19.92 17.66 -1.90
CA ARG A 155 20.35 18.32 -0.66
C ARG A 155 20.48 19.81 -0.91
N ILE A 156 19.62 20.57 -0.25
CA ILE A 156 19.51 22.01 -0.40
C ILE A 156 20.53 22.69 0.52
N THR A 157 21.64 23.10 -0.08
CA THR A 157 22.80 23.75 0.56
C THR A 157 22.87 25.25 0.27
N ARG A 158 21.99 25.76 -0.60
CA ARG A 158 21.82 27.19 -0.90
C ARG A 158 20.34 27.50 -1.20
N PRO A 159 19.84 28.71 -0.90
CA PRO A 159 18.42 29.03 -0.97
C PRO A 159 17.85 28.94 -2.39
N GLU A 160 18.60 29.30 -3.44
CA GLU A 160 18.09 29.25 -4.82
C GLU A 160 17.96 27.82 -5.39
N GLN A 161 18.63 26.83 -4.78
CA GLN A 161 18.56 25.44 -5.24
C GLN A 161 17.15 24.85 -5.10
N ILE A 162 16.32 25.43 -4.23
CA ILE A 162 14.95 24.96 -4.01
C ILE A 162 14.10 25.08 -5.27
N MET A 163 14.37 26.02 -6.17
CA MET A 163 13.59 26.21 -7.39
C MET A 163 13.70 25.00 -8.33
N PRO A 164 14.88 24.65 -8.88
CA PRO A 164 14.99 23.48 -9.76
C PRO A 164 14.69 22.17 -9.02
N ALA A 165 15.00 22.08 -7.72
CA ALA A 165 14.71 20.89 -6.93
C ALA A 165 13.21 20.67 -6.76
N PHE A 166 12.44 21.71 -6.44
CA PHE A 166 10.99 21.61 -6.31
C PHE A 166 10.31 21.31 -7.65
N GLU A 167 10.74 21.93 -8.75
CA GLU A 167 10.20 21.62 -10.08
C GLU A 167 10.39 20.14 -10.46
N ARG A 168 11.59 19.60 -10.21
CA ARG A 168 11.88 18.18 -10.45
C ARG A 168 11.12 17.27 -9.49
N ALA A 169 10.98 17.67 -8.23
CA ALA A 169 10.16 16.97 -7.25
C ALA A 169 8.72 16.83 -7.76
N MET A 170 8.13 17.91 -8.26
CA MET A 170 6.77 17.92 -8.77
C MET A 170 6.60 17.04 -10.02
N GLN A 171 7.58 17.01 -10.92
CA GLN A 171 7.56 16.09 -12.06
C GLN A 171 7.52 14.62 -11.60
N VAL A 172 8.38 14.24 -10.65
CA VAL A 172 8.44 12.87 -10.13
C VAL A 172 7.18 12.49 -9.36
N LEU A 173 6.70 13.36 -8.47
CA LEU A 173 5.52 13.09 -7.63
C LEU A 173 4.24 12.90 -8.45
N THR A 174 4.12 13.57 -9.61
CA THR A 174 2.91 13.58 -10.44
C THR A 174 2.98 12.70 -11.68
N ASP A 175 4.13 12.11 -12.00
CA ASP A 175 4.31 11.19 -13.12
C ASP A 175 3.84 9.77 -12.74
N ALA A 176 2.98 9.15 -13.55
CA ALA A 176 2.45 7.81 -13.25
C ALA A 176 3.49 6.68 -13.27
N ALA A 177 4.54 6.80 -14.10
CA ALA A 177 5.59 5.81 -14.29
C ALA A 177 6.75 5.99 -13.29
N GLU A 178 7.13 7.24 -12.99
CA GLU A 178 8.23 7.59 -12.08
C GLU A 178 7.78 7.82 -10.63
N CYS A 179 6.48 7.83 -10.36
CA CYS A 179 5.91 8.12 -9.04
C CYS A 179 6.60 7.38 -7.89
N GLY A 180 6.84 8.11 -6.81
CA GLY A 180 7.35 7.59 -5.54
C GLY A 180 7.77 8.72 -4.61
N PRO A 181 8.46 8.40 -3.52
CA PRO A 181 8.93 9.38 -2.56
C PRO A 181 10.00 10.27 -3.18
N VAL A 182 9.91 11.57 -2.89
CA VAL A 182 10.96 12.54 -3.17
C VAL A 182 11.49 13.06 -1.85
N THR A 183 12.81 13.14 -1.71
CA THR A 183 13.46 13.67 -0.53
C THR A 183 14.24 14.93 -0.88
N LEU A 184 13.86 16.06 -0.28
CA LEU A 184 14.64 17.29 -0.33
C LEU A 184 15.20 17.52 1.07
N ALA A 185 16.46 17.16 1.28
CA ALA A 185 17.14 17.35 2.55
C ALA A 185 17.51 18.83 2.73
N LEU A 186 17.14 19.42 3.86
CA LEU A 186 17.18 20.88 4.05
C LEU A 186 18.23 21.27 5.09
N CYS A 187 19.37 21.78 4.65
CA CYS A 187 20.40 22.30 5.57
C CYS A 187 19.81 23.35 6.52
N GLN A 188 20.11 23.21 7.81
CA GLN A 188 19.41 23.97 8.86
C GLN A 188 19.56 25.49 8.71
N ASP A 189 20.76 25.98 8.39
CA ASP A 189 21.04 27.39 8.11
C ASP A 189 20.27 27.87 6.86
N VAL A 190 20.35 27.11 5.78
CA VAL A 190 19.76 27.46 4.47
C VAL A 190 18.25 27.67 4.55
N GLN A 191 17.54 26.92 5.40
CA GLN A 191 16.10 27.12 5.62
C GLN A 191 15.75 28.57 6.00
N THR A 192 16.67 29.27 6.65
CA THR A 192 16.48 30.64 7.17
C THR A 192 17.09 31.72 6.28
N GLU A 193 17.88 31.33 5.26
CA GLU A 193 18.53 32.30 4.36
C GLU A 193 17.52 32.93 3.41
N ALA A 194 17.57 34.26 3.30
CA ALA A 194 16.73 35.04 2.41
C ALA A 194 17.31 35.11 0.99
N TYR A 195 16.45 34.96 -0.01
CA TYR A 195 16.79 35.10 -1.43
C TYR A 195 15.68 35.83 -2.17
N ASP A 196 16.03 36.51 -3.26
CA ASP A 196 15.07 37.20 -4.13
C ASP A 196 14.56 36.22 -5.20
N TYR A 197 13.47 35.52 -4.87
CA TYR A 197 12.88 34.53 -5.76
C TYR A 197 12.04 35.20 -6.85
N PRO A 198 12.09 34.71 -8.10
CA PRO A 198 11.21 35.23 -9.14
C PRO A 198 9.74 34.86 -8.83
N ASP A 199 8.83 35.79 -9.13
CA ASP A 199 7.39 35.63 -8.85
C ASP A 199 6.76 34.37 -9.49
N TRP A 200 7.25 33.93 -10.64
CA TRP A 200 6.77 32.72 -11.32
C TRP A 200 6.90 31.45 -10.48
N PHE A 201 7.84 31.39 -9.52
CA PHE A 201 8.03 30.20 -8.68
C PHE A 201 6.81 29.94 -7.77
N PHE A 202 6.02 30.97 -7.50
CA PHE A 202 4.81 30.91 -6.68
C PHE A 202 3.53 30.89 -7.52
N ALA A 203 3.65 30.81 -8.85
CA ALA A 203 2.50 30.74 -9.73
C ALA A 203 1.68 29.49 -9.44
N GLU A 204 0.36 29.68 -9.38
CA GLU A 204 -0.56 28.56 -9.22
C GLU A 204 -0.42 27.58 -10.39
N ARG A 205 -0.34 26.29 -10.07
CA ARG A 205 -0.25 25.23 -11.08
C ARG A 205 -1.26 24.13 -10.80
N VAL A 206 -2.13 23.89 -11.77
CA VAL A 206 -3.11 22.80 -11.74
C VAL A 206 -2.51 21.55 -12.38
N TRP A 207 -2.45 20.47 -11.61
CA TRP A 207 -1.96 19.16 -12.04
C TRP A 207 -3.10 18.23 -12.39
N GLN A 208 -3.01 17.64 -13.58
CA GLN A 208 -3.93 16.61 -14.07
C GLN A 208 -3.15 15.34 -14.42
N PRO A 209 -3.69 14.14 -14.15
CA PRO A 209 -3.06 12.89 -14.55
C PRO A 209 -2.85 12.83 -16.06
N ARG A 210 -1.61 12.60 -16.50
CA ARG A 210 -1.31 12.34 -17.92
C ARG A 210 -1.78 10.94 -18.29
N ARG A 211 -2.37 10.79 -19.48
CA ARG A 211 -2.87 9.52 -20.01
C ARG A 211 -2.17 9.18 -21.33
N PRO A 212 -0.94 8.62 -21.31
CA PRO A 212 -0.24 8.23 -22.53
C PRO A 212 -1.01 7.14 -23.29
N ARG A 213 -0.98 7.22 -24.62
CA ARG A 213 -1.54 6.23 -25.54
C ARG A 213 -0.46 5.24 -25.98
N ALA A 214 -0.89 4.05 -26.37
CA ALA A 214 0.04 3.02 -26.84
C ALA A 214 0.62 3.35 -28.22
N ASP A 215 1.80 2.80 -28.50
CA ASP A 215 2.30 2.71 -29.88
C ASP A 215 1.36 1.87 -30.74
N ALA A 216 1.13 2.30 -31.98
CA ALA A 216 0.16 1.66 -32.88
C ALA A 216 0.54 0.21 -33.21
N ALA A 217 1.83 -0.11 -33.36
CA ALA A 217 2.26 -1.47 -33.64
C ALA A 217 2.09 -2.39 -32.42
N GLN A 218 2.37 -1.87 -31.21
CA GLN A 218 2.08 -2.60 -29.97
C GLN A 218 0.59 -2.92 -29.83
N MET A 219 -0.28 -1.96 -30.17
CA MET A 219 -1.74 -2.16 -30.15
C MET A 219 -2.17 -3.27 -31.12
N VAL A 220 -1.68 -3.24 -32.37
CA VAL A 220 -1.97 -4.29 -33.37
C VAL A 220 -1.54 -5.67 -32.87
N GLN A 221 -0.35 -5.78 -32.27
CA GLN A 221 0.18 -7.04 -31.73
C GLN A 221 -0.67 -7.54 -30.55
N ALA A 222 -1.03 -6.66 -29.61
CA ALA A 222 -1.88 -7.01 -28.47
C ALA A 222 -3.27 -7.50 -28.90
N VAL A 223 -3.89 -6.83 -29.87
CA VAL A 223 -5.20 -7.20 -30.43
C VAL A 223 -5.14 -8.55 -31.14
N ALA A 224 -4.09 -8.81 -31.92
CA ALA A 224 -3.90 -10.09 -32.59
C ALA A 224 -3.78 -11.25 -31.58
N LEU A 225 -3.01 -11.06 -30.51
CA LEU A 225 -2.89 -12.04 -29.42
C LEU A 225 -4.25 -12.30 -28.76
N LEU A 226 -4.98 -11.23 -28.39
CA LEU A 226 -6.30 -11.35 -27.76
C LEU A 226 -7.29 -12.10 -28.65
N LYS A 227 -7.37 -11.77 -29.95
CA LYS A 227 -8.27 -12.45 -30.90
C LYS A 227 -7.96 -13.94 -31.06
N SER A 228 -6.70 -14.35 -30.87
CA SER A 228 -6.27 -15.75 -30.97
C SER A 228 -6.45 -16.57 -29.69
N ALA A 229 -6.68 -15.91 -28.56
CA ALA A 229 -6.75 -16.55 -27.25
C ALA A 229 -8.03 -17.37 -27.07
N LYS A 230 -7.92 -18.54 -26.44
CA LYS A 230 -9.04 -19.42 -26.11
C LYS A 230 -9.42 -19.32 -24.63
N ARG A 231 -8.45 -19.01 -23.77
CA ARG A 231 -8.61 -18.90 -22.31
C ARG A 231 -7.95 -17.61 -21.79
N PRO A 232 -8.37 -16.42 -22.28
CA PRO A 232 -7.81 -15.16 -21.82
C PRO A 232 -8.20 -14.89 -20.36
N LEU A 233 -7.28 -14.32 -19.58
CA LEU A 233 -7.50 -13.89 -18.19
C LEU A 233 -6.97 -12.46 -18.01
N VAL A 234 -7.76 -11.58 -17.40
CA VAL A 234 -7.27 -10.28 -16.94
C VAL A 234 -6.63 -10.43 -15.56
N VAL A 235 -5.44 -9.84 -15.37
CA VAL A 235 -4.83 -9.62 -14.05
C VAL A 235 -4.84 -8.13 -13.74
N ALA A 236 -5.75 -7.71 -12.87
CA ALA A 236 -6.00 -6.33 -12.48
C ALA A 236 -5.05 -5.86 -11.37
N GLY A 237 -4.24 -4.85 -11.68
CA GLY A 237 -3.33 -4.17 -10.76
C GLY A 237 -3.87 -2.85 -10.22
N GLY A 238 -3.13 -2.25 -9.28
CA GLY A 238 -3.49 -0.94 -8.70
C GLY A 238 -3.48 0.21 -9.70
N GLY A 239 -2.81 0.07 -10.85
CA GLY A 239 -2.87 1.04 -11.93
C GLY A 239 -4.28 1.30 -12.46
N ILE A 240 -5.21 0.36 -12.29
CA ILE A 240 -6.62 0.55 -12.66
C ILE A 240 -7.29 1.61 -11.76
N LEU A 241 -7.07 1.52 -10.45
CA LEU A 241 -7.59 2.49 -9.47
C LEU A 241 -6.97 3.88 -9.69
N TYR A 242 -5.65 3.95 -9.89
CA TYR A 242 -4.93 5.20 -10.11
C TYR A 242 -5.31 5.88 -11.45
N SER A 243 -5.68 5.09 -12.44
CA SER A 243 -6.16 5.56 -13.74
C SER A 243 -7.66 5.90 -13.73
N GLU A 244 -8.39 5.56 -12.67
CA GLU A 244 -9.86 5.70 -12.61
C GLU A 244 -10.55 4.92 -13.75
N ALA A 245 -10.07 3.69 -13.96
CA ALA A 245 -10.44 2.80 -15.05
C ALA A 245 -11.34 1.62 -14.61
N GLU A 246 -11.95 1.70 -13.42
CA GLU A 246 -12.77 0.60 -12.87
C GLU A 246 -14.00 0.30 -13.74
N ALA A 247 -14.71 1.35 -14.17
CA ALA A 247 -15.86 1.21 -15.06
C ALA A 247 -15.44 0.68 -16.45
N ASP A 248 -14.31 1.15 -16.96
CA ASP A 248 -13.74 0.71 -18.23
C ASP A 248 -13.34 -0.78 -18.18
N LEU A 249 -12.73 -1.22 -17.08
CA LEU A 249 -12.40 -2.62 -16.83
C LEU A 249 -13.65 -3.49 -16.77
N ALA A 250 -14.66 -3.08 -16.00
CA ALA A 250 -15.92 -3.82 -15.87
C ALA A 250 -16.61 -3.99 -17.23
N ALA A 251 -16.73 -2.89 -17.99
CA ALA A 251 -17.31 -2.91 -19.33
C ALA A 251 -16.50 -3.80 -20.28
N PHE A 252 -15.17 -3.73 -20.25
CA PHE A 252 -14.28 -4.55 -21.08
C PHE A 252 -14.46 -6.05 -20.79
N CYS A 253 -14.46 -6.44 -19.51
CA CYS A 253 -14.68 -7.83 -19.10
C CYS A 253 -16.04 -8.35 -19.56
N ILE A 254 -17.11 -7.56 -19.40
CA ILE A 254 -18.47 -7.94 -19.83
C ILE A 254 -18.53 -8.06 -21.35
N ALA A 255 -18.08 -7.05 -22.08
CA ALA A 255 -18.18 -6.98 -23.54
C ALA A 255 -17.45 -8.13 -24.23
N HIS A 256 -16.32 -8.57 -23.69
CA HIS A 256 -15.50 -9.61 -24.29
C HIS A 256 -15.59 -10.96 -23.56
N GLY A 257 -16.37 -11.08 -22.49
CA GLY A 257 -16.52 -12.32 -21.71
C GLY A 257 -15.23 -12.80 -21.04
N ILE A 258 -14.28 -11.90 -20.75
CA ILE A 258 -12.97 -12.26 -20.17
C ILE A 258 -13.04 -12.20 -18.64
N PRO A 259 -12.74 -13.31 -17.93
CA PRO A 259 -12.64 -13.28 -16.47
C PRO A 259 -11.48 -12.41 -15.99
N ALA A 260 -11.62 -11.85 -14.80
CA ALA A 260 -10.62 -11.02 -14.16
C ALA A 260 -10.24 -11.57 -12.78
N ALA A 261 -8.96 -11.50 -12.47
CA ALA A 261 -8.42 -11.73 -11.14
C ALA A 261 -7.64 -10.50 -10.67
N GLU A 262 -7.59 -10.27 -9.37
CA GLU A 262 -7.07 -9.04 -8.78
C GLU A 262 -5.78 -9.30 -8.00
N THR A 263 -4.81 -8.41 -8.14
CA THR A 263 -3.64 -8.37 -7.24
C THR A 263 -3.99 -7.67 -5.93
N GLN A 264 -3.13 -7.74 -4.90
CA GLN A 264 -3.31 -7.00 -3.65
C GLN A 264 -3.56 -5.50 -3.87
N ALA A 265 -2.81 -4.89 -4.80
CA ALA A 265 -2.96 -3.47 -5.12
C ALA A 265 -4.17 -3.16 -6.01
N GLY A 266 -4.66 -4.15 -6.78
CA GLY A 266 -5.79 -4.00 -7.68
C GLY A 266 -7.13 -4.44 -7.10
N LYS A 267 -7.12 -5.14 -5.96
CA LYS A 267 -8.35 -5.64 -5.32
C LYS A 267 -9.30 -4.49 -5.04
N SER A 268 -10.60 -4.74 -5.29
CA SER A 268 -11.69 -3.77 -5.35
C SER A 268 -11.76 -2.94 -6.63
N ALA A 269 -10.86 -3.08 -7.61
CA ALA A 269 -11.06 -2.47 -8.92
C ALA A 269 -12.33 -2.98 -9.60
N LEU A 270 -12.72 -4.23 -9.32
CA LEU A 270 -14.06 -4.74 -9.60
C LEU A 270 -14.82 -4.94 -8.28
N PRO A 271 -16.06 -4.45 -8.17
CA PRO A 271 -16.96 -4.85 -7.08
C PRO A 271 -17.08 -6.36 -6.97
N HIS A 272 -17.29 -6.87 -5.75
CA HIS A 272 -17.35 -8.31 -5.52
C HIS A 272 -18.46 -9.00 -6.33
N ASP A 273 -19.60 -8.34 -6.54
CA ASP A 273 -20.77 -8.86 -7.25
C ASP A 273 -20.60 -8.92 -8.78
N HIS A 274 -19.50 -8.37 -9.33
CA HIS A 274 -19.17 -8.49 -10.74
C HIS A 274 -18.97 -9.97 -11.11
N GLN A 275 -19.81 -10.50 -12.01
CA GLN A 275 -19.89 -11.94 -12.31
C GLN A 275 -18.59 -12.55 -12.85
N LEU A 276 -17.71 -11.73 -13.42
CA LEU A 276 -16.42 -12.14 -13.97
C LEU A 276 -15.23 -11.82 -13.05
N ASN A 277 -15.47 -11.30 -11.84
CA ASN A 277 -14.43 -11.13 -10.83
C ASN A 277 -14.20 -12.46 -10.09
N LEU A 278 -13.07 -13.11 -10.35
CA LEU A 278 -12.62 -14.34 -9.70
C LEU A 278 -11.96 -14.10 -8.33
N GLY A 279 -11.78 -12.84 -7.96
CA GLY A 279 -11.12 -12.41 -6.73
C GLY A 279 -9.59 -12.42 -6.85
N ALA A 280 -8.95 -12.57 -5.71
CA ALA A 280 -7.50 -12.51 -5.55
C ALA A 280 -6.73 -13.59 -6.35
N ILE A 281 -5.62 -13.22 -6.97
CA ILE A 281 -4.68 -14.15 -7.62
C ILE A 281 -3.39 -14.32 -6.81
N GLY A 282 -2.74 -15.48 -6.93
CA GLY A 282 -1.38 -15.70 -6.46
C GLY A 282 -1.26 -16.60 -5.23
N VAL A 283 -0.15 -16.47 -4.50
CA VAL A 283 0.15 -17.19 -3.24
C VAL A 283 -1.01 -17.08 -2.24
N THR A 284 -1.64 -15.91 -2.17
CA THR A 284 -2.80 -15.61 -1.32
C THR A 284 -4.09 -15.50 -2.12
N GLY A 285 -4.18 -16.17 -3.26
CA GLY A 285 -5.31 -16.11 -4.19
C GLY A 285 -6.49 -17.01 -3.82
N THR A 286 -7.60 -16.82 -4.50
CA THR A 286 -8.77 -17.70 -4.48
C THR A 286 -8.48 -18.96 -5.31
N GLY A 287 -9.19 -20.06 -5.02
CA GLY A 287 -9.14 -21.25 -5.88
C GLY A 287 -9.56 -20.90 -7.32
N ALA A 288 -10.64 -20.13 -7.48
CA ALA A 288 -11.17 -19.75 -8.79
C ALA A 288 -10.16 -18.99 -9.67
N ALA A 289 -9.51 -17.96 -9.10
CA ALA A 289 -8.54 -17.15 -9.84
C ALA A 289 -7.28 -17.94 -10.18
N ASN A 290 -6.77 -18.74 -9.24
CA ASN A 290 -5.56 -19.53 -9.46
C ASN A 290 -5.79 -20.68 -10.45
N ASP A 291 -6.97 -21.30 -10.43
CA ASP A 291 -7.34 -22.34 -11.40
C ASP A 291 -7.48 -21.76 -12.81
N ALA A 292 -8.06 -20.56 -12.93
CA ALA A 292 -8.11 -19.85 -14.20
C ALA A 292 -6.70 -19.46 -14.68
N ALA A 293 -5.84 -18.98 -13.79
CA ALA A 293 -4.47 -18.58 -14.11
C ALA A 293 -3.60 -19.76 -14.58
N ARG A 294 -3.75 -20.95 -13.98
CA ARG A 294 -3.06 -22.17 -14.42
C ARG A 294 -3.45 -22.60 -15.82
N GLN A 295 -4.71 -22.38 -16.20
CA GLN A 295 -5.26 -22.77 -17.49
C GLN A 295 -5.11 -21.71 -18.57
N ALA A 296 -4.90 -20.43 -18.21
CA ALA A 296 -4.91 -19.34 -19.17
C ALA A 296 -3.82 -19.50 -20.24
N ASP A 297 -4.20 -19.34 -21.52
CA ASP A 297 -3.28 -19.28 -22.66
C ASP A 297 -2.84 -17.83 -22.98
N LEU A 298 -3.54 -16.85 -22.41
CA LEU A 298 -3.18 -15.44 -22.50
C LEU A 298 -3.56 -14.71 -21.21
N VAL A 299 -2.62 -13.97 -20.64
CA VAL A 299 -2.85 -13.05 -19.53
C VAL A 299 -2.76 -11.60 -20.02
N LEU A 300 -3.82 -10.82 -19.84
CA LEU A 300 -3.81 -9.37 -19.98
C LEU A 300 -3.54 -8.75 -18.61
N ALA A 301 -2.28 -8.40 -18.35
CA ALA A 301 -1.82 -7.82 -17.10
C ALA A 301 -1.93 -6.29 -17.15
N ILE A 302 -2.87 -5.71 -16.41
CA ILE A 302 -3.22 -4.29 -16.50
C ILE A 302 -2.78 -3.56 -15.23
N GLY A 303 -1.92 -2.56 -15.35
CA GLY A 303 -1.51 -1.70 -14.25
C GLY A 303 -0.87 -2.47 -13.08
N THR A 304 -0.25 -3.62 -13.36
CA THR A 304 0.36 -4.51 -12.37
C THR A 304 1.85 -4.67 -12.62
N ARG A 305 2.59 -4.93 -11.54
CA ARG A 305 4.03 -5.22 -11.56
C ARG A 305 4.33 -6.71 -11.66
N LEU A 306 3.31 -7.57 -11.68
CA LEU A 306 3.44 -9.04 -11.69
C LEU A 306 4.48 -9.53 -10.66
N GLN A 307 4.28 -9.14 -9.40
CA GLN A 307 5.19 -9.47 -8.30
C GLN A 307 5.19 -10.97 -7.99
N ASP A 308 6.16 -11.39 -7.17
CA ASP A 308 6.36 -12.76 -6.71
C ASP A 308 5.04 -13.44 -6.29
N PHE A 309 4.34 -12.85 -5.31
CA PHE A 309 3.06 -13.38 -4.82
C PHE A 309 2.01 -13.49 -5.91
N THR A 310 1.86 -12.48 -6.77
CA THR A 310 0.89 -12.48 -7.88
C THR A 310 1.13 -13.61 -8.87
N THR A 311 2.40 -13.92 -9.15
CA THR A 311 2.79 -14.94 -10.14
C THR A 311 3.03 -16.32 -9.53
N GLY A 312 2.92 -16.45 -8.20
CA GLY A 312 3.29 -17.66 -7.48
C GLY A 312 4.74 -18.04 -7.75
N SER A 313 5.67 -17.11 -7.57
CA SER A 313 7.10 -17.33 -7.86
C SER A 313 7.39 -17.84 -9.27
N ARG A 314 6.60 -17.37 -10.25
CA ARG A 314 6.63 -17.76 -11.68
C ARG A 314 6.16 -19.20 -11.98
N SER A 315 5.42 -19.85 -11.09
CA SER A 315 4.80 -21.16 -11.37
C SER A 315 3.30 -21.12 -11.64
N LEU A 316 2.61 -20.00 -11.35
CA LEU A 316 1.15 -19.98 -11.42
C LEU A 316 0.61 -20.03 -12.87
N PHE A 317 1.27 -19.34 -13.80
CA PHE A 317 0.92 -19.39 -15.23
C PHE A 317 1.52 -20.65 -15.85
N ALA A 318 0.86 -21.79 -15.61
CA ALA A 318 1.41 -23.12 -15.82
C ALA A 318 1.36 -23.59 -17.27
N ASP A 319 0.42 -23.11 -18.10
CA ASP A 319 0.34 -23.45 -19.51
C ASP A 319 1.62 -22.97 -20.25
N PRO A 320 2.43 -23.87 -20.85
CA PRO A 320 3.63 -23.49 -21.57
C PRO A 320 3.38 -22.58 -22.77
N ALA A 321 2.15 -22.56 -23.30
CA ALA A 321 1.74 -21.67 -24.37
C ALA A 321 1.26 -20.30 -23.85
N CYS A 322 1.16 -20.11 -22.53
CA CYS A 322 0.67 -18.87 -21.93
C CYS A 322 1.52 -17.68 -22.37
N ARG A 323 0.87 -16.69 -22.97
CA ARG A 323 1.48 -15.39 -23.30
C ARG A 323 0.99 -14.33 -22.34
N ILE A 324 1.75 -13.25 -22.18
CA ILE A 324 1.37 -12.10 -21.36
C ILE A 324 1.33 -10.86 -22.25
N ILE A 325 0.31 -10.04 -22.13
CA ILE A 325 0.27 -8.64 -22.58
C ILE A 325 0.38 -7.77 -21.33
N GLY A 326 1.38 -6.89 -21.29
CA GLY A 326 1.56 -5.95 -20.18
C GLY A 326 1.07 -4.56 -20.55
N LEU A 327 -0.13 -4.20 -20.11
CA LEU A 327 -0.69 -2.85 -20.23
C LEU A 327 -0.27 -2.01 -19.01
N ASN A 328 0.73 -1.15 -19.16
CA ASN A 328 1.28 -0.36 -18.05
C ASN A 328 1.88 0.96 -18.54
N THR A 329 1.87 2.01 -17.71
CA THR A 329 2.54 3.28 -18.01
C THR A 329 4.05 3.18 -17.89
N GLN A 330 4.56 2.28 -17.05
CA GLN A 330 5.99 2.03 -16.90
C GLN A 330 6.45 0.91 -17.84
N ALA A 331 7.31 1.24 -18.79
CA ALA A 331 7.81 0.32 -19.81
C ALA A 331 8.48 -0.93 -19.21
N PHE A 332 9.20 -0.77 -18.09
CA PHE A 332 9.83 -1.89 -17.38
C PHE A 332 8.80 -2.94 -16.91
N ASP A 333 7.63 -2.51 -16.44
CA ASP A 333 6.59 -3.45 -16.02
C ASP A 333 5.79 -4.00 -17.20
N ALA A 334 5.58 -3.20 -18.25
CA ALA A 334 4.89 -3.63 -19.46
C ALA A 334 5.61 -4.78 -20.18
N GLY A 335 6.94 -4.80 -20.16
CA GLY A 335 7.76 -5.86 -20.76
C GLY A 335 8.18 -6.99 -19.81
N LYS A 336 7.73 -6.97 -18.55
CA LYS A 336 8.17 -7.95 -17.53
C LYS A 336 7.72 -9.36 -17.91
N HIS A 337 8.54 -10.35 -17.56
CA HIS A 337 8.24 -11.78 -17.82
C HIS A 337 8.02 -12.10 -19.30
N ARG A 338 8.79 -11.45 -20.20
CA ARG A 338 8.68 -11.61 -21.67
C ARG A 338 7.28 -11.25 -22.22
N ALA A 339 6.56 -10.38 -21.53
CA ALA A 339 5.27 -9.89 -21.99
C ALA A 339 5.40 -9.12 -23.30
N GLN A 340 4.36 -9.16 -24.13
CA GLN A 340 4.13 -8.19 -25.18
C GLN A 340 3.82 -6.84 -24.53
N PRO A 341 4.71 -5.83 -24.63
CA PRO A 341 4.47 -4.55 -23.99
C PRO A 341 3.37 -3.79 -24.72
N LEU A 342 2.50 -3.16 -23.94
CA LEU A 342 1.51 -2.18 -24.37
C LEU A 342 1.63 -0.96 -23.44
N VAL A 343 2.52 -0.04 -23.78
CA VAL A 343 2.86 1.07 -22.87
C VAL A 343 1.80 2.17 -22.98
N ALA A 344 0.84 2.18 -22.05
CA ALA A 344 -0.26 3.14 -22.03
C ALA A 344 -0.87 3.28 -20.63
N ASP A 345 -1.63 4.35 -20.43
CA ASP A 345 -2.56 4.49 -19.32
C ASP A 345 -3.64 3.40 -19.36
N ALA A 346 -4.03 2.86 -18.20
CA ALA A 346 -4.97 1.74 -18.13
C ALA A 346 -6.33 2.08 -18.74
N LYS A 347 -6.89 3.27 -18.44
CA LYS A 347 -8.18 3.72 -18.96
C LYS A 347 -8.18 3.83 -20.48
N VAL A 348 -7.21 4.55 -21.03
CA VAL A 348 -7.13 4.76 -22.48
C VAL A 348 -6.77 3.48 -23.21
N GLY A 349 -5.85 2.67 -22.67
CA GLY A 349 -5.49 1.37 -23.23
C GLY A 349 -6.66 0.39 -23.27
N LEU A 350 -7.48 0.34 -22.21
CA LEU A 350 -8.71 -0.47 -22.19
C LEU A 350 -9.72 0.00 -23.23
N ALA A 351 -9.93 1.31 -23.37
CA ALA A 351 -10.84 1.87 -24.37
C ALA A 351 -10.40 1.54 -25.80
N GLU A 352 -9.10 1.67 -26.11
CA GLU A 352 -8.56 1.36 -27.42
C GLU A 352 -8.60 -0.13 -27.75
N LEU A 353 -8.24 -0.99 -26.78
CA LEU A 353 -8.38 -2.44 -26.92
C LEU A 353 -9.83 -2.83 -27.15
N GLY A 354 -10.77 -2.27 -26.38
CA GLY A 354 -12.19 -2.54 -26.51
C GLY A 354 -12.73 -2.18 -27.91
N ALA A 355 -12.33 -1.01 -28.44
CA ALA A 355 -12.68 -0.60 -29.79
C ALA A 355 -12.11 -1.56 -30.86
N ALA A 356 -10.84 -1.94 -30.75
CA ALA A 356 -10.19 -2.84 -31.72
C ALA A 356 -10.68 -4.30 -31.65
N LEU A 357 -11.27 -4.70 -30.52
CA LEU A 357 -11.89 -5.99 -30.26
C LEU A 357 -13.41 -6.00 -30.48
N GLN A 358 -13.99 -4.93 -31.03
CA GLN A 358 -15.44 -4.86 -31.24
C GLN A 358 -15.97 -6.10 -31.98
N GLY A 359 -17.01 -6.72 -31.42
CA GLY A 359 -17.63 -7.94 -31.94
C GLY A 359 -16.89 -9.24 -31.64
N TRP A 360 -15.69 -9.18 -31.05
CA TRP A 360 -14.98 -10.37 -30.57
C TRP A 360 -15.31 -10.64 -29.09
N THR A 361 -15.49 -11.92 -28.76
CA THR A 361 -15.66 -12.40 -27.39
C THR A 361 -14.80 -13.64 -27.17
N ALA A 362 -14.32 -13.82 -25.94
CA ALA A 362 -13.73 -15.08 -25.52
C ALA A 362 -14.73 -16.24 -25.71
N PRO A 363 -14.24 -17.49 -25.87
CA PRO A 363 -15.12 -18.65 -25.98
C PRO A 363 -16.08 -18.75 -24.78
N SER A 364 -17.38 -18.91 -25.05
CA SER A 364 -18.42 -18.94 -24.01
C SER A 364 -18.21 -20.04 -22.96
N VAL A 365 -17.61 -21.17 -23.36
CA VAL A 365 -17.23 -22.27 -22.46
C VAL A 365 -16.25 -21.78 -21.39
N TRP A 366 -15.25 -20.97 -21.78
CA TRP A 366 -14.27 -20.42 -20.85
C TRP A 366 -14.93 -19.47 -19.85
N THR A 367 -15.76 -18.55 -20.34
CA THR A 367 -16.53 -17.63 -19.49
C THR A 367 -17.45 -18.39 -18.53
N GLY A 368 -18.11 -19.45 -18.99
CA GLY A 368 -18.98 -20.29 -18.18
C GLY A 368 -18.23 -21.03 -17.07
N GLN A 369 -17.06 -21.62 -17.39
CA GLN A 369 -16.19 -22.26 -16.41
C GLN A 369 -15.72 -21.28 -15.33
N ALA A 370 -15.33 -20.06 -15.72
CA ALA A 370 -14.90 -19.03 -14.78
C ALA A 370 -16.03 -18.63 -13.81
N LYS A 371 -17.25 -18.44 -14.31
CA LYS A 371 -18.42 -18.16 -13.47
C LYS A 371 -18.73 -19.31 -12.49
N ALA A 372 -18.66 -20.56 -12.94
CA ALA A 372 -18.87 -21.72 -12.09
C ALA A 372 -17.80 -21.83 -10.99
N GLY A 373 -16.52 -21.64 -11.36
CA GLY A 373 -15.41 -21.62 -10.40
C GLY A 373 -15.56 -20.52 -9.36
N ARG A 374 -16.00 -19.31 -9.76
CA ARG A 374 -16.34 -18.23 -8.84
C ARG A 374 -17.40 -18.66 -7.82
N THR A 375 -18.53 -19.21 -8.29
CA THR A 375 -19.61 -19.67 -7.40
C THR A 375 -19.10 -20.71 -6.38
N ALA A 376 -18.35 -21.72 -6.85
CA ALA A 376 -17.78 -22.74 -5.97
C ALA A 376 -16.80 -22.16 -4.93
N TRP A 377 -16.03 -21.13 -5.31
CA TRP A 377 -15.18 -20.42 -4.36
C TRP A 377 -15.99 -19.67 -3.31
N LEU A 378 -17.08 -18.99 -3.68
CA LEU A 378 -17.93 -18.27 -2.71
C LEU A 378 -18.55 -19.21 -1.68
N GLU A 379 -19.04 -20.36 -2.12
CA GLU A 379 -19.55 -21.41 -1.22
C GLU A 379 -18.46 -21.91 -0.27
N THR A 380 -17.24 -22.06 -0.79
CA THR A 380 -16.08 -22.47 0.01
C THR A 380 -15.70 -21.40 1.04
N ALA A 381 -15.54 -20.16 0.61
CA ALA A 381 -15.19 -19.03 1.47
C ALA A 381 -16.25 -18.79 2.56
N ALA A 382 -17.54 -18.95 2.24
CA ALA A 382 -18.63 -18.82 3.21
C ALA A 382 -18.49 -19.77 4.40
N ARG A 383 -17.93 -20.98 4.20
CA ARG A 383 -17.67 -21.93 5.30
C ARG A 383 -16.59 -21.45 6.26
N TYR A 384 -15.52 -20.83 5.77
CA TYR A 384 -14.45 -20.28 6.62
C TYR A 384 -14.87 -18.97 7.32
N LEU A 385 -15.73 -18.19 6.68
CA LEU A 385 -16.26 -16.92 7.20
C LEU A 385 -17.39 -17.12 8.21
N ALA A 386 -18.01 -18.30 8.25
CA ALA A 386 -19.14 -18.59 9.13
C ALA A 386 -18.73 -18.48 10.61
N ALA A 387 -19.64 -17.96 11.43
CA ALA A 387 -19.44 -17.99 12.87
C ALA A 387 -19.34 -19.45 13.35
N GLY A 388 -18.46 -19.70 14.32
CA GLY A 388 -18.31 -20.98 14.99
C GLY A 388 -18.34 -20.81 16.52
N ASN A 389 -18.45 -21.93 17.23
CA ASN A 389 -18.39 -21.99 18.70
C ASN A 389 -16.98 -22.39 19.18
N ASP A 390 -15.97 -22.04 18.39
CA ASP A 390 -14.57 -22.34 18.68
C ASP A 390 -14.09 -21.56 19.92
N THR A 391 -13.25 -22.19 20.75
CA THR A 391 -12.64 -21.52 21.91
C THR A 391 -11.84 -20.29 21.51
N LEU A 392 -11.11 -20.38 20.40
CA LEU A 392 -10.43 -19.26 19.75
C LEU A 392 -10.82 -19.25 18.27
N PRO A 393 -11.40 -18.17 17.75
CA PRO A 393 -11.73 -18.04 16.34
C PRO A 393 -10.47 -17.94 15.47
N SER A 394 -10.60 -18.31 14.20
CA SER A 394 -9.59 -18.04 13.18
C SER A 394 -9.71 -16.61 12.64
N ASP A 395 -8.63 -16.12 12.00
CA ASP A 395 -8.64 -14.85 11.27
C ASP A 395 -9.82 -14.76 10.28
N ALA A 396 -10.14 -15.86 9.59
CA ALA A 396 -11.26 -15.94 8.65
C ALA A 396 -12.62 -15.70 9.32
N GLN A 397 -12.85 -16.27 10.51
CA GLN A 397 -14.12 -16.08 11.22
C GLN A 397 -14.27 -14.63 11.70
N VAL A 398 -13.17 -14.00 12.14
CA VAL A 398 -13.13 -12.57 12.50
C VAL A 398 -13.41 -11.70 11.28
N ILE A 399 -12.79 -11.98 10.13
CA ILE A 399 -13.06 -11.30 8.86
C ILE A 399 -14.54 -11.42 8.50
N GLY A 400 -15.14 -12.60 8.64
CA GLY A 400 -16.56 -12.83 8.37
C GLY A 400 -17.48 -12.03 9.28
N ALA A 401 -17.16 -11.95 10.57
CA ALA A 401 -17.89 -11.15 11.55
C ALA A 401 -17.92 -9.66 11.17
N VAL A 402 -16.74 -9.12 10.85
CA VAL A 402 -16.60 -7.72 10.42
C VAL A 402 -17.30 -7.48 9.08
N GLN A 403 -17.13 -8.37 8.10
CA GLN A 403 -17.72 -8.25 6.76
C GLN A 403 -19.26 -8.23 6.82
N ARG A 404 -19.89 -9.04 7.67
CA ARG A 404 -21.36 -9.08 7.85
C ARG A 404 -21.95 -7.77 8.39
N ARG A 405 -21.15 -6.96 9.09
CA ARG A 405 -21.54 -5.65 9.64
C ARG A 405 -21.00 -4.46 8.83
N SER A 406 -20.23 -4.76 7.78
CA SER A 406 -19.67 -3.75 6.89
C SER A 406 -20.70 -3.30 5.85
N ARG A 407 -20.53 -2.07 5.37
CA ARG A 407 -21.34 -1.45 4.32
C ARG A 407 -20.53 -1.38 3.03
N PRO A 408 -21.17 -1.28 1.85
CA PRO A 408 -20.45 -1.21 0.57
C PRO A 408 -19.42 -0.08 0.48
N SER A 409 -19.67 1.03 1.18
CA SER A 409 -18.80 2.19 1.25
C SER A 409 -17.61 2.04 2.21
N ASP A 410 -17.51 0.99 3.01
CA ASP A 410 -16.43 0.90 4.00
C ASP A 410 -15.08 0.63 3.34
N VAL A 411 -13.99 0.97 4.03
CA VAL A 411 -12.63 0.62 3.65
C VAL A 411 -12.04 -0.32 4.68
N VAL A 412 -11.68 -1.54 4.30
CA VAL A 412 -10.81 -2.38 5.13
C VAL A 412 -9.36 -2.00 4.89
N LEU A 413 -8.58 -1.92 5.98
CA LEU A 413 -7.17 -1.60 5.93
C LEU A 413 -6.35 -2.56 6.79
N CYS A 414 -5.23 -3.01 6.24
CA CYS A 414 -4.22 -3.82 6.91
C CYS A 414 -2.86 -3.68 6.17
N ALA A 415 -1.78 -4.28 6.69
CA ALA A 415 -0.48 -4.27 6.03
C ALA A 415 0.32 -5.57 6.18
N ALA A 416 0.36 -6.16 7.38
CA ALA A 416 1.29 -7.27 7.64
C ALA A 416 0.66 -8.45 8.38
N GLY A 417 1.40 -9.56 8.44
CA GLY A 417 1.01 -10.78 9.14
C GLY A 417 0.22 -11.77 8.27
N GLY A 418 -0.63 -12.59 8.92
CA GLY A 418 -1.51 -13.55 8.22
C GLY A 418 -2.74 -12.88 7.58
N LEU A 419 -3.20 -11.79 8.19
CA LEU A 419 -4.37 -11.01 7.77
C LEU A 419 -4.34 -10.57 6.30
N PRO A 420 -3.23 -10.05 5.74
CA PRO A 420 -3.18 -9.71 4.33
C PRO A 420 -3.51 -10.88 3.40
N GLY A 421 -3.12 -12.10 3.75
CA GLY A 421 -3.41 -13.29 2.96
C GLY A 421 -4.87 -13.73 3.06
N GLU A 422 -5.43 -13.70 4.27
CA GLU A 422 -6.83 -14.03 4.52
C GLU A 422 -7.77 -12.97 3.92
N LEU A 423 -7.50 -11.68 4.13
CA LEU A 423 -8.26 -10.57 3.57
C LEU A 423 -8.22 -10.54 2.04
N HIS A 424 -7.09 -10.89 1.41
CA HIS A 424 -6.98 -10.92 -0.05
C HIS A 424 -7.97 -11.93 -0.66
N LYS A 425 -7.99 -13.17 -0.15
CA LYS A 425 -8.85 -14.23 -0.69
C LYS A 425 -10.29 -14.20 -0.18
N LEU A 426 -10.54 -13.66 1.02
CA LEU A 426 -11.84 -13.75 1.69
C LEU A 426 -12.65 -12.44 1.73
N TRP A 427 -12.02 -11.27 1.85
CA TRP A 427 -12.75 -10.00 1.93
C TRP A 427 -13.47 -9.71 0.62
N GLN A 428 -14.69 -9.20 0.71
CA GLN A 428 -15.59 -8.92 -0.40
C GLN A 428 -15.89 -7.41 -0.44
N PRO A 429 -15.05 -6.60 -1.11
CA PRO A 429 -15.28 -5.17 -1.23
C PRO A 429 -16.59 -4.88 -1.96
N GLY A 430 -17.43 -4.03 -1.38
CA GLY A 430 -18.70 -3.62 -2.00
C GLY A 430 -18.55 -2.51 -3.05
N ALA A 431 -17.45 -1.77 -3.05
CA ALA A 431 -17.19 -0.68 -3.99
C ALA A 431 -15.68 -0.48 -4.26
N PRO A 432 -15.32 0.19 -5.37
CA PRO A 432 -13.94 0.58 -5.65
C PRO A 432 -13.27 1.36 -4.53
N GLY A 433 -12.04 0.97 -4.22
CA GLY A 433 -11.28 1.54 -3.10
C GLY A 433 -11.79 1.10 -1.73
N GLY A 434 -12.62 0.05 -1.63
CA GLY A 434 -13.02 -0.58 -0.36
C GLY A 434 -11.98 -1.52 0.25
N TYR A 435 -10.82 -1.67 -0.40
CA TYR A 435 -9.71 -2.50 0.06
C TYR A 435 -8.40 -1.73 0.00
N HIS A 436 -7.81 -1.45 1.18
CA HIS A 436 -6.55 -0.72 1.29
C HIS A 436 -5.50 -1.56 2.00
N MET A 437 -4.66 -2.25 1.23
CA MET A 437 -3.61 -3.09 1.79
C MET A 437 -2.21 -2.56 1.46
N GLU A 438 -1.36 -2.34 2.45
CA GLU A 438 0.08 -2.21 2.21
C GLU A 438 0.70 -3.61 2.20
N TYR A 439 0.86 -4.20 1.02
CA TYR A 439 1.49 -5.52 0.89
C TYR A 439 2.53 -5.54 -0.23
N GLY A 440 3.08 -4.36 -0.54
CA GLY A 440 4.17 -4.20 -1.48
C GLY A 440 5.51 -4.40 -0.78
N TYR A 441 5.65 -3.80 0.40
CA TYR A 441 6.81 -3.91 1.28
C TYR A 441 6.51 -4.73 2.55
N SER A 442 5.22 -4.97 2.84
CA SER A 442 4.75 -5.77 3.99
C SER A 442 5.26 -5.20 5.31
N CYS A 443 5.16 -3.89 5.47
CA CYS A 443 5.68 -3.10 6.58
C CYS A 443 4.71 -3.12 7.76
N MET A 444 5.09 -3.83 8.83
CA MET A 444 4.41 -3.75 10.11
C MET A 444 4.47 -2.33 10.70
N GLY A 445 3.43 -1.95 11.43
CA GLY A 445 3.23 -0.62 11.98
C GLY A 445 2.54 0.35 11.01
N TYR A 446 2.22 -0.06 9.79
CA TYR A 446 1.49 0.77 8.83
C TYR A 446 0.00 0.92 9.20
N GLU A 447 -0.62 -0.06 9.85
CA GLU A 447 -2.08 -0.22 9.90
C GLU A 447 -2.81 0.98 10.53
N ILE A 448 -2.48 1.36 11.76
CA ILE A 448 -3.22 2.41 12.47
C ILE A 448 -2.94 3.79 11.83
N ALA A 449 -1.68 4.09 11.56
CA ALA A 449 -1.27 5.32 10.87
C ALA A 449 -1.87 5.41 9.45
N GLY A 450 -1.91 4.30 8.74
CA GLY A 450 -2.50 4.20 7.42
C GLY A 450 -4.01 4.41 7.47
N GLY A 451 -4.69 3.83 8.46
CA GLY A 451 -6.11 4.07 8.74
C GLY A 451 -6.42 5.54 8.89
N LEU A 452 -5.61 6.24 9.68
CA LEU A 452 -5.70 7.69 9.85
C LEU A 452 -5.55 8.43 8.51
N GLY A 453 -4.55 8.08 7.70
CA GLY A 453 -4.35 8.67 6.37
C GLY A 453 -5.53 8.45 5.42
N VAL A 454 -6.11 7.25 5.39
CA VAL A 454 -7.32 6.95 4.58
C VAL A 454 -8.50 7.79 5.06
N LYS A 455 -8.72 7.91 6.37
CA LYS A 455 -9.82 8.71 6.92
C LYS A 455 -9.68 10.20 6.61
N LEU A 456 -8.44 10.72 6.56
CA LEU A 456 -8.18 12.10 6.15
C LEU A 456 -8.38 12.32 4.65
N ALA A 457 -8.16 11.29 3.82
CA ALA A 457 -8.39 11.36 2.38
C ALA A 457 -9.89 11.39 2.04
N ASP A 458 -10.68 10.58 2.74
CA ASP A 458 -12.13 10.57 2.61
C ASP A 458 -12.82 10.45 3.98
N PRO A 459 -13.16 11.59 4.61
CA PRO A 459 -13.83 11.62 5.90
C PRO A 459 -15.21 10.97 5.89
N THR A 460 -15.83 10.77 4.72
CA THR A 460 -17.20 10.25 4.59
C THR A 460 -17.27 8.73 4.76
N ARG A 461 -16.15 8.03 4.54
CA ARG A 461 -16.09 6.56 4.62
C ARG A 461 -15.70 6.10 6.02
N GLU A 462 -16.25 4.97 6.43
CA GLU A 462 -15.78 4.29 7.64
C GLU A 462 -14.52 3.48 7.30
N VAL A 463 -13.50 3.62 8.15
CA VAL A 463 -12.21 2.96 7.99
C VAL A 463 -12.06 1.89 9.06
N ILE A 464 -11.99 0.65 8.60
CA ILE A 464 -11.88 -0.55 9.43
C ILE A 464 -10.42 -1.01 9.37
N VAL A 465 -9.68 -0.79 10.44
CA VAL A 465 -8.29 -1.24 10.56
C VAL A 465 -8.29 -2.62 11.21
N MET A 466 -7.86 -3.64 10.48
CA MET A 466 -7.63 -4.97 11.04
C MET A 466 -6.14 -5.16 11.27
N VAL A 467 -5.74 -5.42 12.51
CA VAL A 467 -4.33 -5.43 12.92
C VAL A 467 -4.04 -6.56 13.89
N GLY A 468 -2.91 -7.25 13.70
CA GLY A 468 -2.43 -8.25 14.67
C GLY A 468 -1.72 -7.58 15.86
N ASP A 469 -1.69 -8.26 17.00
CA ASP A 469 -1.04 -7.82 18.25
C ASP A 469 0.40 -7.34 18.05
N GLY A 470 1.21 -8.08 17.29
CA GLY A 470 2.59 -7.69 17.01
C GLY A 470 2.73 -6.37 16.26
N SER A 471 1.88 -6.12 15.26
CA SER A 471 1.92 -4.86 14.48
C SER A 471 1.35 -3.69 15.29
N TYR A 472 0.33 -3.95 16.11
CA TYR A 472 -0.22 -2.98 17.07
C TYR A 472 0.88 -2.48 18.01
N LEU A 473 1.70 -3.37 18.58
CA LEU A 473 2.76 -2.98 19.51
C LEU A 473 3.85 -2.10 18.87
N MET A 474 4.02 -2.16 17.55
CA MET A 474 5.01 -1.33 16.85
C MET A 474 4.58 0.14 16.72
N MET A 475 3.32 0.42 16.36
CA MET A 475 2.84 1.78 16.05
C MET A 475 1.40 2.05 16.51
N ASN A 476 1.13 1.84 17.79
CA ASN A 476 -0.18 2.09 18.41
C ASN A 476 -0.46 3.56 18.76
N SER A 477 0.58 4.39 18.89
CA SER A 477 0.49 5.78 19.35
C SER A 477 -0.48 6.63 18.52
N GLU A 478 -0.67 6.28 17.25
CA GLU A 478 -1.55 7.01 16.33
C GLU A 478 -3.05 6.84 16.63
N ILE A 479 -3.41 5.99 17.59
CA ILE A 479 -4.72 6.04 18.22
C ILE A 479 -4.94 7.43 18.84
N ALA A 480 -3.97 7.94 19.60
CA ALA A 480 -4.06 9.27 20.21
C ALA A 480 -4.16 10.38 19.15
N THR A 481 -3.40 10.27 18.06
CA THR A 481 -3.49 11.19 16.92
C THR A 481 -4.87 11.16 16.26
N SER A 482 -5.45 9.97 16.05
CA SER A 482 -6.80 9.84 15.48
C SER A 482 -7.85 10.51 16.37
N VAL A 483 -7.73 10.40 17.69
CA VAL A 483 -8.61 11.04 18.68
C VAL A 483 -8.40 12.56 18.65
N MET A 484 -7.14 13.01 18.67
CA MET A 484 -6.78 14.44 18.63
C MET A 484 -7.34 15.14 17.39
N LEU A 485 -7.33 14.48 16.23
CA LEU A 485 -7.82 15.03 14.98
C LEU A 485 -9.33 14.82 14.75
N GLY A 486 -10.02 14.07 15.62
CA GLY A 486 -11.40 13.64 15.38
C GLY A 486 -11.55 12.71 14.17
N ALA A 487 -10.45 12.10 13.71
CA ALA A 487 -10.41 11.22 12.55
C ALA A 487 -10.73 9.78 13.00
N LYS A 488 -12.02 9.53 13.27
CA LYS A 488 -12.53 8.25 13.79
C LYS A 488 -12.11 7.05 12.94
N LEU A 489 -11.56 6.04 13.61
CA LEU A 489 -11.29 4.69 13.08
C LEU A 489 -12.08 3.62 13.84
N ILE A 490 -12.37 2.49 13.19
CA ILE A 490 -12.77 1.25 13.86
C ILE A 490 -11.58 0.29 13.75
N ILE A 491 -10.92 0.01 14.87
CA ILE A 491 -9.73 -0.85 14.92
C ILE A 491 -10.14 -2.19 15.53
N VAL A 492 -9.89 -3.28 14.82
CA VAL A 492 -10.08 -4.65 15.30
C VAL A 492 -8.70 -5.28 15.50
N VAL A 493 -8.34 -5.50 16.77
CA VAL A 493 -7.07 -6.11 17.16
C VAL A 493 -7.28 -7.61 17.31
N LEU A 494 -6.55 -8.40 16.52
CA LEU A 494 -6.53 -9.86 16.62
C LEU A 494 -5.30 -10.26 17.43
N ASP A 495 -5.52 -10.68 18.67
CA ASP A 495 -4.46 -11.13 19.58
C ASP A 495 -4.25 -12.64 19.48
N ASN A 496 -3.23 -13.02 18.70
CA ASN A 496 -2.79 -14.42 18.59
C ASN A 496 -1.45 -14.69 19.32
N ARG A 497 -0.97 -13.70 20.09
CA ARG A 497 0.19 -13.78 20.99
C ARG A 497 1.49 -14.03 20.23
N GLY A 498 1.70 -13.30 19.15
CA GLY A 498 2.96 -13.23 18.42
C GLY A 498 2.81 -13.19 16.90
N PHE A 499 3.81 -13.73 16.21
CA PHE A 499 3.90 -13.74 14.76
C PHE A 499 3.37 -15.06 14.20
N GLY A 500 2.06 -15.28 14.33
CA GLY A 500 1.39 -16.54 13.96
C GLY A 500 1.67 -17.02 12.53
N CYS A 501 1.61 -16.15 11.52
CA CYS A 501 1.89 -16.56 10.13
C CYS A 501 3.35 -16.97 9.89
N ILE A 502 4.30 -16.31 10.57
CA ILE A 502 5.73 -16.65 10.47
C ILE A 502 6.00 -17.96 11.20
N ASN A 503 5.33 -18.21 12.32
CA ASN A 503 5.36 -19.51 12.99
C ASN A 503 4.85 -20.63 12.04
N ARG A 504 3.74 -20.40 11.33
CA ARG A 504 3.24 -21.37 10.34
C ARG A 504 4.24 -21.59 9.19
N LEU A 505 4.86 -20.53 8.68
CA LEU A 505 5.87 -20.64 7.62
C LEU A 505 7.11 -21.39 8.10
N GLN A 506 7.61 -21.09 9.29
CA GLN A 506 8.74 -21.78 9.91
C GLN A 506 8.48 -23.29 9.98
N ASN A 507 7.29 -23.68 10.46
CA ASN A 507 6.88 -25.10 10.52
C ASN A 507 6.72 -25.71 9.11
N ALA A 508 6.16 -24.97 8.15
CA ALA A 508 5.98 -25.45 6.78
C ALA A 508 7.32 -25.72 6.05
N THR A 509 8.40 -25.03 6.46
CA THR A 509 9.76 -25.28 5.97
C THR A 509 10.49 -26.40 6.74
N GLY A 510 9.79 -27.14 7.60
CA GLY A 510 10.34 -28.19 8.45
C GLY A 510 11.06 -27.68 9.70
N GLY A 511 11.08 -26.36 9.93
CA GLY A 511 11.66 -25.74 11.13
C GLY A 511 10.88 -26.08 12.40
N ALA A 512 11.55 -25.99 13.55
CA ALA A 512 10.88 -26.08 14.84
C ALA A 512 10.20 -24.73 15.15
N PRO A 513 9.07 -24.70 15.84
CA PRO A 513 8.51 -23.44 16.34
C PRO A 513 9.47 -22.84 17.37
N PHE A 514 9.98 -21.63 17.12
CA PHE A 514 10.76 -20.86 18.11
C PHE A 514 10.68 -19.36 17.81
N ASN A 515 10.67 -18.54 18.87
CA ASN A 515 10.80 -17.07 18.83
C ASN A 515 9.74 -16.31 18.00
N ASN A 516 8.72 -16.99 17.49
CA ASN A 516 7.62 -16.37 16.73
C ASN A 516 6.40 -16.09 17.61
N LEU A 517 5.97 -17.06 18.41
CA LEU A 517 4.92 -16.86 19.41
C LEU A 517 5.57 -16.44 20.74
N LEU A 518 4.90 -15.60 21.52
CA LEU A 518 5.42 -15.11 22.81
C LEU A 518 5.77 -16.26 23.75
N ARG A 519 4.95 -17.32 23.78
CA ARG A 519 5.18 -18.54 24.56
C ARG A 519 6.45 -19.31 24.15
N ASP A 520 6.88 -19.15 22.90
CA ASP A 520 8.03 -19.85 22.32
C ASP A 520 9.27 -18.94 22.24
N ALA A 521 9.16 -17.68 22.70
CA ALA A 521 10.27 -16.75 22.88
C ALA A 521 10.92 -16.93 24.25
N ARG A 522 12.17 -16.48 24.42
CA ARG A 522 12.83 -16.52 25.72
C ARG A 522 12.16 -15.53 26.68
N HIS A 523 11.59 -16.03 27.78
CA HIS A 523 10.90 -15.22 28.78
C HIS A 523 11.09 -15.77 30.19
N GLU A 524 11.07 -14.88 31.19
CA GLU A 524 10.86 -15.24 32.60
C GLU A 524 9.38 -15.14 32.97
N THR A 525 8.65 -14.23 32.33
CA THR A 525 7.22 -14.01 32.51
C THR A 525 6.63 -13.60 31.16
N LEU A 526 5.48 -14.18 30.81
CA LEU A 526 4.78 -13.79 29.59
C LEU A 526 4.07 -12.45 29.79
N PRO A 527 4.17 -11.52 28.84
CA PRO A 527 3.46 -10.26 28.95
C PRO A 527 1.97 -10.52 28.66
N GLU A 528 1.14 -10.56 29.69
CA GLU A 528 -0.34 -10.58 29.56
C GLU A 528 -0.84 -9.18 29.19
N ILE A 529 -0.65 -8.78 27.94
CA ILE A 529 -0.91 -7.41 27.49
C ILE A 529 -2.42 -7.15 27.39
N ASP A 530 -2.92 -6.18 28.16
CA ASP A 530 -4.28 -5.67 28.00
C ASP A 530 -4.32 -4.59 26.90
N PHE A 531 -4.55 -5.03 25.66
CA PHE A 531 -4.68 -4.15 24.51
C PHE A 531 -5.88 -3.19 24.61
N ALA A 532 -6.97 -3.59 25.27
CA ALA A 532 -8.15 -2.74 25.41
C ALA A 532 -7.87 -1.60 26.39
N ALA A 533 -7.29 -1.90 27.55
CA ALA A 533 -6.85 -0.88 28.50
C ALA A 533 -5.78 0.04 27.89
N HIS A 534 -4.82 -0.52 27.15
CA HIS A 534 -3.79 0.28 26.48
C HIS A 534 -4.39 1.25 25.44
N ALA A 535 -5.34 0.80 24.62
CA ALA A 535 -6.06 1.67 23.68
C ALA A 535 -6.92 2.72 24.39
N ALA A 536 -7.59 2.37 25.49
CA ALA A 536 -8.37 3.30 26.30
C ALA A 536 -7.49 4.40 26.91
N ALA A 537 -6.26 4.08 27.33
CA ALA A 537 -5.29 5.04 27.84
C ALA A 537 -4.88 6.11 26.80
N MET A 538 -4.98 5.79 25.50
CA MET A 538 -4.78 6.75 24.40
C MET A 538 -6.06 7.48 23.99
N GLY A 539 -7.17 7.28 24.71
CA GLY A 539 -8.43 7.99 24.51
C GLY A 539 -9.43 7.31 23.57
N ALA A 540 -9.17 6.08 23.10
CA ALA A 540 -10.16 5.34 22.31
C ALA A 540 -11.32 4.81 23.17
N ILE A 541 -12.44 4.48 22.53
CA ILE A 541 -13.48 3.64 23.14
C ILE A 541 -13.07 2.19 22.90
N ALA A 542 -12.60 1.49 23.94
CA ALA A 542 -11.99 0.18 23.77
C ALA A 542 -12.68 -0.90 24.61
N ARG A 543 -12.77 -2.11 24.07
CA ARG A 543 -13.17 -3.32 24.81
C ARG A 543 -12.54 -4.57 24.23
N LYS A 544 -12.33 -5.57 25.09
CA LYS A 544 -12.04 -6.93 24.69
C LYS A 544 -13.35 -7.73 24.61
N VAL A 545 -13.50 -8.54 23.57
CA VAL A 545 -14.65 -9.44 23.35
C VAL A 545 -14.19 -10.89 23.41
N THR A 546 -15.10 -11.79 23.77
CA THR A 546 -14.78 -13.21 24.00
C THR A 546 -15.05 -14.11 22.80
N GLY A 547 -15.71 -13.60 21.75
CA GLY A 547 -16.01 -14.40 20.57
C GLY A 547 -16.72 -13.63 19.45
N ILE A 548 -17.11 -14.35 18.41
CA ILE A 548 -17.64 -13.79 17.16
C ILE A 548 -18.95 -13.00 17.35
N ALA A 549 -19.88 -13.50 18.17
CA ALA A 549 -21.15 -12.81 18.39
C ALA A 549 -20.96 -11.45 19.09
N GLU A 550 -20.11 -11.42 20.11
CA GLU A 550 -19.75 -10.18 20.80
C GLU A 550 -18.96 -9.23 19.90
N LEU A 551 -18.08 -9.74 19.04
CA LEU A 551 -17.38 -8.93 18.05
C LEU A 551 -18.35 -8.24 17.09
N GLU A 552 -19.37 -8.95 16.59
CA GLU A 552 -20.37 -8.36 15.70
C GLU A 552 -21.18 -7.26 16.36
N ALA A 553 -21.67 -7.51 17.59
CA ALA A 553 -22.36 -6.49 18.39
C ALA A 553 -21.42 -5.31 18.64
N ALA A 554 -20.16 -5.61 18.96
CA ALA A 554 -19.18 -4.61 19.32
C ALA A 554 -18.83 -3.67 18.17
N PHE A 555 -18.71 -4.24 16.98
CA PHE A 555 -18.47 -3.52 15.75
C PHE A 555 -19.65 -2.62 15.40
N GLU A 556 -20.89 -3.11 15.52
CA GLU A 556 -22.08 -2.31 15.23
C GLU A 556 -22.17 -1.08 16.15
N GLU A 557 -21.93 -1.25 17.45
CA GLU A 557 -21.86 -0.13 18.39
C GLU A 557 -20.74 0.87 18.02
N ALA A 558 -19.56 0.38 17.61
CA ALA A 558 -18.44 1.22 17.19
C ALA A 558 -18.79 2.12 15.99
N ARG A 559 -19.74 1.72 15.13
CA ARG A 559 -20.23 2.55 14.02
C ARG A 559 -20.94 3.81 14.52
N GLY A 560 -21.67 3.72 15.64
CA GLY A 560 -22.40 4.83 16.24
C GLY A 560 -21.53 5.83 17.00
N HIS A 561 -20.29 5.46 17.34
CA HIS A 561 -19.38 6.35 18.02
C HIS A 561 -18.87 7.47 17.12
N VAL A 562 -18.56 8.63 17.71
CA VAL A 562 -17.92 9.77 17.05
C VAL A 562 -16.39 9.79 17.23
N ARG A 563 -15.86 8.86 18.03
CA ARG A 563 -14.44 8.73 18.38
C ARG A 563 -13.93 7.33 18.02
N THR A 564 -12.63 7.23 17.75
CA THR A 564 -11.97 5.95 17.45
C THR A 564 -12.33 4.87 18.45
N SER A 565 -12.69 3.70 17.92
CA SER A 565 -13.08 2.52 18.69
C SER A 565 -12.08 1.40 18.46
N VAL A 566 -11.75 0.66 19.52
CA VAL A 566 -10.85 -0.50 19.46
C VAL A 566 -11.57 -1.72 20.03
N VAL A 567 -11.71 -2.76 19.22
CA VAL A 567 -12.27 -4.05 19.65
C VAL A 567 -11.17 -5.09 19.60
N VAL A 568 -10.84 -5.69 20.74
CA VAL A 568 -9.80 -6.71 20.87
C VAL A 568 -10.46 -8.09 20.91
N ILE A 569 -9.97 -9.02 20.10
CA ILE A 569 -10.42 -10.41 20.11
C ILE A 569 -9.21 -11.34 20.08
N ASP A 570 -9.27 -12.39 20.90
CA ASP A 570 -8.25 -13.44 20.93
C ASP A 570 -8.46 -14.38 19.74
N THR A 571 -7.40 -14.72 19.01
CA THR A 571 -7.48 -15.65 17.87
C THR A 571 -6.48 -16.79 17.96
N ASP A 572 -6.74 -17.86 17.22
CA ASP A 572 -5.87 -19.02 17.14
C ASP A 572 -4.68 -18.74 16.19
N PRO A 573 -3.41 -18.82 16.67
CA PRO A 573 -2.25 -18.55 15.82
C PRO A 573 -1.96 -19.62 14.76
N LEU A 574 -2.54 -20.82 14.87
CA LEU A 574 -2.27 -21.97 14.01
C LEU A 574 -3.34 -22.17 12.92
N ARG A 575 -4.58 -21.78 13.18
CA ARG A 575 -5.68 -21.92 12.20
C ARG A 575 -5.55 -20.88 11.09
N SER A 576 -5.60 -21.34 9.84
CA SER A 576 -5.60 -20.52 8.63
C SER A 576 -6.48 -21.20 7.58
N THR A 577 -6.93 -20.44 6.58
CA THR A 577 -7.69 -20.99 5.45
C THR A 577 -6.75 -21.79 4.53
N ASP A 578 -6.90 -23.11 4.54
CA ASP A 578 -6.18 -24.07 3.68
C ASP A 578 -6.72 -24.11 2.25
N ALA A 579 -7.93 -23.62 2.00
CA ALA A 579 -8.48 -23.47 0.66
C ALA A 579 -7.85 -22.29 -0.12
N GLY A 580 -7.65 -22.49 -1.42
CA GLY A 580 -7.04 -21.52 -2.32
C GLY A 580 -5.51 -21.43 -2.16
N GLY A 581 -4.95 -20.28 -2.51
CA GLY A 581 -3.51 -20.03 -2.47
C GLY A 581 -2.71 -20.73 -3.58
N HIS A 582 -1.41 -20.48 -3.58
CA HIS A 582 -0.45 -21.11 -4.49
C HIS A 582 0.92 -21.24 -3.82
N TRP A 583 1.81 -22.02 -4.41
CA TRP A 583 3.18 -22.15 -3.94
C TRP A 583 3.92 -20.80 -3.97
N TRP A 584 4.75 -20.60 -2.94
CA TRP A 584 5.65 -19.47 -2.77
C TRP A 584 7.06 -20.01 -2.58
N GLU A 585 8.02 -19.49 -3.35
CA GLU A 585 9.42 -19.84 -3.23
C GLU A 585 10.01 -19.23 -1.95
N VAL A 586 10.05 -20.07 -0.91
CA VAL A 586 10.80 -19.83 0.32
C VAL A 586 11.91 -20.87 0.37
N ALA A 587 13.16 -20.41 0.28
CA ALA A 587 14.30 -21.31 0.24
C ALA A 587 14.35 -22.16 1.51
N VAL A 588 14.38 -23.48 1.33
CA VAL A 588 14.54 -24.45 2.42
C VAL A 588 16.03 -24.83 2.51
N PRO A 589 16.63 -24.92 3.71
CA PRO A 589 18.04 -25.29 3.88
C PRO A 589 18.43 -26.57 3.15
N GLU A 590 19.63 -26.58 2.59
CA GLU A 590 20.18 -27.75 1.87
C GLU A 590 20.67 -28.85 2.80
N ILE A 591 21.06 -28.49 4.02
CA ILE A 591 21.58 -29.39 5.04
C ILE A 591 20.87 -29.08 6.36
N SER A 592 20.37 -30.11 7.04
CA SER A 592 19.81 -30.01 8.39
C SER A 592 19.88 -31.36 9.10
N GLU A 593 20.07 -31.34 10.41
CA GLU A 593 19.94 -32.54 11.25
C GLU A 593 18.46 -32.94 11.47
N ARG A 594 17.50 -32.09 11.07
CA ARG A 594 16.06 -32.34 11.20
C ARG A 594 15.52 -33.00 9.94
N THR A 595 14.95 -34.19 10.09
CA THR A 595 14.35 -34.95 8.97
C THR A 595 13.14 -34.23 8.35
N GLU A 596 12.44 -33.38 9.11
CA GLU A 596 11.36 -32.54 8.61
C GLU A 596 11.85 -31.48 7.63
N VAL A 597 13.04 -30.91 7.86
CA VAL A 597 13.66 -29.95 6.93
C VAL A 597 14.12 -30.65 5.66
N GLU A 598 14.71 -31.84 5.76
CA GLU A 598 15.07 -32.64 4.59
C GLU A 598 13.83 -32.99 3.74
N ALA A 599 12.71 -33.32 4.40
CA ALA A 599 11.43 -33.56 3.72
C ALA A 599 10.89 -32.31 3.03
N ALA A 600 10.89 -31.17 3.72
CA ALA A 600 10.49 -29.89 3.13
C ALA A 600 11.39 -29.50 1.95
N ARG A 601 12.70 -29.78 2.02
CA ARG A 601 13.66 -29.51 0.94
C ARG A 601 13.36 -30.33 -0.31
N ARG A 602 12.99 -31.61 -0.17
CA ARG A 602 12.56 -32.43 -1.31
C ARG A 602 11.35 -31.80 -2.00
N GLY A 603 10.32 -31.41 -1.22
CA GLY A 603 9.15 -30.71 -1.76
C GLY A 603 9.49 -29.38 -2.45
N TYR A 604 10.42 -28.62 -1.88
CA TYR A 604 10.95 -27.38 -2.48
C TYR A 604 11.63 -27.63 -3.84
N ILE A 605 12.49 -28.65 -3.95
CA ILE A 605 13.16 -29.01 -5.22
C ILE A 605 12.13 -29.45 -6.28
N GLU A 606 11.14 -30.26 -5.88
CA GLU A 606 10.05 -30.67 -6.79
C GLU A 606 9.22 -29.48 -7.29
N ALA A 607 8.97 -28.50 -6.44
CA ALA A 607 8.23 -27.29 -6.81
C ALA A 607 9.05 -26.37 -7.73
N LEU A 608 10.35 -26.21 -7.48
CA LEU A 608 11.27 -25.46 -8.35
C LEU A 608 11.25 -26.00 -9.80
N ALA A 609 11.19 -27.32 -9.97
CA ALA A 609 11.14 -27.96 -11.29
C ALA A 609 9.88 -27.61 -12.10
N ARG A 610 8.83 -27.08 -11.47
CA ARG A 610 7.56 -26.69 -12.12
C ARG A 610 7.54 -25.23 -12.58
N ARG A 611 8.62 -24.47 -12.38
CA ARG A 611 8.68 -23.05 -12.79
C ARG A 611 8.83 -22.91 -14.29
N ASN A 612 8.05 -22.00 -14.87
CA ASN A 612 8.22 -21.58 -16.26
C ASN A 612 9.27 -20.44 -16.31
N ILE A 613 10.46 -20.74 -16.82
CA ILE A 613 11.59 -19.78 -16.93
C ILE A 613 11.58 -18.99 -18.26
#